data_AF-A0A1M7M094-F1
#
_entry.id   AF-A0A1M7M094-F1
#
_cell.length_a   1.000
_cell.length_b   1.000
_cell.length_c   1.000
_cell.angle_alpha   90.00
_cell.angle_beta   90.00
_cell.angle_gamma   90.00
#
_symmetry.space_group_name_H-M   'P 1'
#
loop_
_entity.id
_entity.type
_entity.pdbx_description
1 polymer ?
#
loop_
_entity_poly.entity_id
_entity_poly.type
_entity_poly.pdbx_seq_one_letter_code
_entity_poly.pdbx_strand_id
1 'polypeptide(L)'
;MYRISIFLFLLIFHHSSGFSQPTFEPKDGDRIIYLGNALMENEQHYGFLEYLITSRHPEKHLSFRNLGWSGDTVFGDARSYYTNPPSAFDLLINQIKSSQADWAILAYGSIEAQSGPEKLGDFEKGLTRLLDSLEAINTKAVLVSSIPQFLHNEAKSADGYAKDLRSYNQRMARIAGERGLLYLDIFERFEIAKQADLWEPNGIHLNQKGYLMLARTLGEKMGLKPQSTDILINIRQKSLTSDNETKVLDGDFKSGRLEFTINGNRLPELTFPEHFKGPKISIQGLKKGYYQLFLDGKLLAVADQSTWEEGLNLDFSQTGKQLLDLIREKDQIYFQQYRPQNRTYILGFRSYEQGRHKAGLQSLDALIFWLDGKINRGKDPGEQRFTLLPLP
;
A
#
# COMPACT_ATOMS: atom_id res chain seq x y z
N MET A 1 35.84 14.41 -67.88
CA MET A 1 35.86 14.98 -66.52
C MET A 1 34.46 14.85 -65.93
N TYR A 2 34.20 13.82 -65.13
CA TYR A 2 32.92 13.67 -64.42
C TYR A 2 33.12 14.08 -62.96
N ARG A 3 32.36 15.09 -62.50
CA ARG A 3 32.31 15.52 -61.10
C ARG A 3 31.23 14.72 -60.39
N ILE A 4 31.62 13.93 -59.39
CA ILE A 4 30.69 13.25 -58.47
C ILE A 4 30.57 14.14 -57.24
N SER A 5 29.38 14.69 -57.00
CA SER A 5 29.04 15.41 -55.78
C SER A 5 28.65 14.39 -54.71
N ILE A 6 29.42 14.30 -53.63
CA ILE A 6 29.09 13.52 -52.44
C ILE A 6 28.31 14.42 -51.48
N PHE A 7 27.03 14.11 -51.28
CA PHE A 7 26.21 14.72 -50.23
C PHE A 7 26.43 13.95 -48.91
N LEU A 8 26.92 14.66 -47.89
CA LEU A 8 27.11 14.13 -46.54
C LEU A 8 25.78 14.25 -45.78
N PHE A 9 25.14 13.12 -45.50
CA PHE A 9 23.88 13.07 -44.73
C PHE A 9 24.21 12.93 -43.23
N LEU A 10 24.03 14.00 -42.46
CA LEU A 10 24.17 14.01 -41.01
C LEU A 10 22.89 13.43 -40.37
N LEU A 11 22.97 12.18 -39.91
CA LEU A 11 21.92 11.52 -39.12
C LEU A 11 21.94 12.07 -37.68
N ILE A 12 21.00 12.97 -37.39
CA ILE A 12 20.73 13.45 -36.03
C ILE A 12 19.92 12.37 -35.30
N PHE A 13 20.61 11.53 -34.52
CA PHE A 13 19.95 10.62 -33.57
C PHE A 13 19.23 11.45 -32.50
N HIS A 14 17.90 11.55 -32.59
CA HIS A 14 17.09 12.00 -31.48
C HIS A 14 17.16 10.93 -30.39
N HIS A 15 17.92 11.18 -29.33
CA HIS A 15 17.73 10.46 -28.08
C HIS A 15 16.37 10.84 -27.53
N SER A 16 15.37 9.99 -27.77
CA SER A 16 14.17 9.95 -26.95
C SER A 16 14.63 9.67 -25.52
N SER A 17 14.76 10.74 -24.73
CA SER A 17 14.87 10.61 -23.28
C SER A 17 13.55 10.00 -22.84
N GLY A 18 13.51 8.67 -22.71
CA GLY A 18 12.40 8.01 -22.07
C GLY A 18 12.30 8.60 -20.67
N PHE A 19 11.31 9.46 -20.43
CA PHE A 19 10.99 9.91 -19.10
C PHE A 19 10.62 8.66 -18.29
N SER A 20 11.56 8.14 -17.49
CA SER A 20 11.23 7.15 -16.47
C SER A 20 10.25 7.84 -15.54
N GLN A 21 9.08 7.22 -15.31
CA GLN A 21 8.18 7.71 -14.28
C GLN A 21 8.91 7.78 -12.93
N PRO A 22 8.56 8.76 -12.07
CA PRO A 22 9.11 8.83 -10.73
C PRO A 22 8.75 7.55 -9.96
N THR A 23 9.66 7.09 -9.10
CA THR A 23 9.42 5.93 -8.24
C THR A 23 8.77 6.35 -6.92
N PHE A 24 7.97 5.46 -6.35
CA PHE A 24 7.46 5.62 -4.99
C PHE A 24 8.54 5.18 -3.99
N GLU A 25 9.27 6.16 -3.46
CA GLU A 25 10.39 5.94 -2.53
C GLU A 25 10.21 6.80 -1.28
N PRO A 26 9.39 6.35 -0.31
CA PRO A 26 9.21 7.07 0.94
C PRO A 26 10.49 7.03 1.76
N LYS A 27 10.77 8.09 2.51
CA LYS A 27 11.90 8.18 3.45
C LYS A 27 11.47 7.73 4.84
N ASP A 28 12.46 7.48 5.69
CA ASP A 28 12.20 7.27 7.12
C ASP A 28 11.45 8.47 7.71
N GLY A 29 10.41 8.22 8.48
CA GLY A 29 9.55 9.24 9.06
C GLY A 29 8.46 9.82 8.14
N ASP A 30 8.44 9.48 6.84
CA ASP A 30 7.45 10.01 5.90
C ASP A 30 6.02 9.64 6.34
N ARG A 31 5.10 10.59 6.18
CA ARG A 31 3.67 10.38 6.35
C ARG A 31 2.95 10.30 5.01
N ILE A 32 2.17 9.24 4.85
CA ILE A 32 1.43 8.93 3.62
C ILE A 32 -0.06 9.10 3.89
N ILE A 33 -0.78 9.77 3.00
CA ILE A 33 -2.24 9.91 3.06
C ILE A 33 -2.93 9.26 1.87
N TYR A 34 -4.11 8.70 2.13
CA TYR A 34 -5.01 8.22 1.09
C TYR A 34 -6.11 9.26 0.86
N LEU A 35 -6.29 9.68 -0.39
CA LEU A 35 -7.31 10.63 -0.82
C LEU A 35 -8.15 10.03 -1.93
N GLY A 36 -9.46 10.25 -1.88
CA GLY A 36 -10.36 9.66 -2.85
C GLY A 36 -11.76 9.48 -2.32
N ASN A 37 -12.56 8.76 -3.09
CA ASN A 37 -13.91 8.38 -2.70
C ASN A 37 -13.93 7.08 -1.87
N ALA A 38 -15.04 6.33 -1.94
CA ALA A 38 -15.23 5.08 -1.22
C ALA A 38 -14.13 4.03 -1.47
N LEU A 39 -13.46 4.06 -2.63
CA LEU A 39 -12.33 3.17 -2.92
C LEU A 39 -11.16 3.37 -1.92
N MET A 40 -10.90 4.61 -1.52
CA MET A 40 -9.86 4.90 -0.52
C MET A 40 -10.43 4.88 0.89
N GLU A 41 -11.64 5.41 1.12
CA GLU A 41 -12.26 5.41 2.45
C GLU A 41 -12.34 4.00 3.04
N ASN A 42 -12.86 3.03 2.27
CA ASN A 42 -13.13 1.70 2.80
C ASN A 42 -11.86 0.87 3.06
N GLU A 43 -10.70 1.29 2.55
CA GLU A 43 -9.42 0.63 2.86
C GLU A 43 -9.14 0.64 4.37
N GLN A 44 -9.70 1.60 5.12
CA GLN A 44 -9.62 1.64 6.60
C GLN A 44 -10.11 0.35 7.27
N HIS A 45 -11.02 -0.39 6.63
CA HIS A 45 -11.61 -1.60 7.21
C HIS A 45 -10.69 -2.82 7.04
N TYR A 46 -9.74 -2.72 6.11
CA TYR A 46 -8.92 -3.85 5.69
C TYR A 46 -7.46 -3.67 6.07
N GLY A 47 -6.88 -2.48 5.86
CA GLY A 47 -5.49 -2.15 6.22
C GLY A 47 -4.43 -2.85 5.38
N PHE A 48 -4.80 -3.42 4.23
CA PHE A 48 -3.93 -4.27 3.42
C PHE A 48 -2.84 -3.49 2.69
N LEU A 49 -3.14 -2.29 2.19
CA LEU A 49 -2.18 -1.42 1.53
C LEU A 49 -1.12 -0.92 2.52
N GLU A 50 -1.54 -0.49 3.72
CA GLU A 50 -0.62 -0.11 4.78
C GLU A 50 0.24 -1.30 5.21
N TYR A 51 -0.36 -2.48 5.40
CA TYR A 51 0.39 -3.71 5.71
C TYR A 51 1.42 -4.01 4.62
N LEU A 52 1.05 -3.90 3.34
CA LEU A 52 1.96 -4.16 2.23
C LEU A 52 3.12 -3.16 2.21
N ILE A 53 2.86 -1.85 2.24
CA ILE A 53 3.92 -0.83 2.22
C ILE A 53 4.84 -0.98 3.45
N THR A 54 4.25 -1.23 4.62
CA THR A 54 4.96 -1.46 5.89
C THR A 54 5.85 -2.69 5.82
N SER A 55 5.34 -3.80 5.27
CA SER A 55 6.09 -5.04 5.09
C SER A 55 7.18 -4.97 4.03
N ARG A 56 7.23 -3.91 3.21
CA ARG A 56 8.31 -3.67 2.23
C ARG A 56 9.29 -2.60 2.67
N HIS A 57 9.05 -2.00 3.83
CA HIS A 57 9.91 -1.00 4.47
C HIS A 57 9.94 -1.20 5.99
N PRO A 58 10.29 -2.40 6.48
CA PRO A 58 10.32 -2.68 7.92
C PRO A 58 11.26 -1.72 8.67
N GLU A 59 12.31 -1.22 8.02
CA GLU A 59 13.33 -0.33 8.57
C GLU A 59 12.90 1.14 8.71
N LYS A 60 11.82 1.57 8.03
CA LYS A 60 11.38 2.97 8.01
C LYS A 60 10.19 3.18 8.92
N HIS A 61 10.20 4.20 9.77
CA HIS A 61 9.07 4.62 10.59
C HIS A 61 8.01 5.42 9.81
N LEU A 62 7.37 4.77 8.84
CA LEU A 62 6.27 5.35 8.06
C LEU A 62 5.00 5.48 8.90
N SER A 63 4.18 6.51 8.60
CA SER A 63 2.85 6.69 9.20
C SER A 63 1.79 6.93 8.13
N PHE A 64 0.56 6.49 8.39
CA PHE A 64 -0.52 6.51 7.39
C PHE A 64 -1.79 7.15 7.94
N ARG A 65 -2.46 7.97 7.11
CA ARG A 65 -3.76 8.56 7.44
C ARG A 65 -4.73 8.42 6.26
N ASN A 66 -5.87 7.78 6.49
CA ASN A 66 -6.91 7.66 5.49
C ASN A 66 -7.85 8.88 5.52
N LEU A 67 -7.71 9.75 4.52
CA LEU A 67 -8.54 10.94 4.35
C LEU A 67 -9.63 10.74 3.30
N GLY A 68 -9.82 9.51 2.80
CA GLY A 68 -10.87 9.14 1.87
C GLY A 68 -12.27 9.51 2.40
N TRP A 69 -13.17 9.85 1.48
CA TRP A 69 -14.53 10.23 1.82
C TRP A 69 -15.52 9.73 0.76
N SER A 70 -16.46 8.87 1.13
CA SER A 70 -17.46 8.30 0.22
C SER A 70 -18.27 9.39 -0.48
N GLY A 71 -18.32 9.32 -1.82
CA GLY A 71 -18.97 10.32 -2.67
C GLY A 71 -18.15 11.58 -2.96
N ASP A 72 -16.90 11.67 -2.47
CA ASP A 72 -16.05 12.83 -2.68
C ASP A 72 -15.51 12.94 -4.10
N THR A 73 -15.20 14.17 -4.50
CA THR A 73 -14.64 14.54 -5.81
C THR A 73 -13.32 15.29 -5.61
N VAL A 74 -12.62 15.60 -6.70
CA VAL A 74 -11.45 16.50 -6.69
C VAL A 74 -11.75 17.91 -6.15
N PHE A 75 -13.03 18.26 -5.97
CA PHE A 75 -13.47 19.52 -5.37
C PHE A 75 -13.74 19.44 -3.86
N GLY A 76 -13.69 18.23 -3.28
CA GLY A 76 -14.03 18.01 -1.89
C GLY A 76 -15.54 18.00 -1.60
N ASP A 77 -16.41 17.83 -2.61
CA ASP A 77 -17.87 18.06 -2.51
C ASP A 77 -18.56 17.29 -1.36
N ALA A 78 -18.04 16.12 -0.97
CA ALA A 78 -18.63 15.35 0.13
C ALA A 78 -18.35 15.97 1.52
N ARG A 79 -17.46 16.98 1.60
CA ARG A 79 -17.03 17.68 2.81
C ARG A 79 -17.95 18.87 3.14
N SER A 80 -19.25 18.69 2.95
CA SER A 80 -20.28 19.75 3.03
C SER A 80 -20.90 19.90 4.43
N TYR A 81 -20.08 20.06 5.47
CA TYR A 81 -20.50 20.20 6.88
C TYR A 81 -20.33 21.62 7.45
N TYR A 82 -20.12 22.57 6.54
CA TYR A 82 -20.20 24.01 6.73
C TYR A 82 -21.11 24.59 5.64
N THR A 83 -21.91 25.60 5.96
CA THR A 83 -22.87 26.24 5.04
C THR A 83 -22.39 27.59 4.49
N ASN A 84 -21.36 28.15 5.11
CA ASN A 84 -20.62 29.37 4.74
C ASN A 84 -19.12 29.06 4.88
N PRO A 85 -18.17 29.90 4.39
CA PRO A 85 -16.74 29.60 4.44
C PRO A 85 -16.28 28.98 5.77
N PRO A 86 -15.41 27.96 5.72
CA PRO A 86 -14.66 27.46 4.56
C PRO A 86 -15.51 26.68 3.53
N SER A 87 -15.14 26.76 2.24
CA SER A 87 -15.73 25.93 1.19
C SER A 87 -15.36 24.45 1.36
N ALA A 88 -16.04 23.54 0.65
CA ALA A 88 -15.73 22.12 0.68
C ALA A 88 -14.28 21.81 0.26
N PHE A 89 -13.77 22.55 -0.74
CA PHE A 89 -12.37 22.47 -1.15
C PHE A 89 -11.42 23.03 -0.08
N ASP A 90 -11.75 24.15 0.57
CA ASP A 90 -10.93 24.69 1.65
C ASP A 90 -10.85 23.70 2.83
N LEU A 91 -11.93 22.99 3.10
CA LEU A 91 -11.97 21.92 4.11
C LEU A 91 -11.05 20.75 3.72
N LEU A 92 -11.11 20.29 2.47
CA LEU A 92 -10.18 19.28 1.94
C LEU A 92 -8.72 19.71 2.16
N ILE A 93 -8.35 20.92 1.72
CA ILE A 93 -6.98 21.42 1.85
C ILE A 93 -6.57 21.60 3.31
N ASN A 94 -7.46 22.08 4.18
CA ASN A 94 -7.17 22.20 5.62
C ASN A 94 -6.94 20.83 6.27
N GLN A 95 -7.69 19.80 5.87
CA GLN A 95 -7.51 18.44 6.38
C GLN A 95 -6.18 17.83 5.91
N ILE A 96 -5.78 18.07 4.65
CA ILE A 96 -4.47 17.68 4.14
C ILE A 96 -3.34 18.42 4.87
N LYS A 97 -3.46 19.75 5.06
CA LYS A 97 -2.45 20.52 5.81
C LYS A 97 -2.29 20.03 7.25
N SER A 98 -3.41 19.70 7.89
CA SER A 98 -3.43 19.20 9.27
C SER A 98 -2.79 17.82 9.39
N SER A 99 -2.84 17.01 8.33
CA SER A 99 -2.17 15.72 8.32
C SER A 99 -0.66 15.84 8.18
N GLN A 100 -0.10 16.96 7.71
CA GLN A 100 1.35 17.13 7.49
C GLN A 100 1.95 15.97 6.68
N ALA A 101 1.30 15.64 5.56
CA ALA A 101 1.69 14.51 4.72
C ALA A 101 2.86 14.84 3.80
N ASP A 102 3.77 13.89 3.62
CA ASP A 102 4.84 13.93 2.63
C ASP A 102 4.38 13.34 1.29
N TRP A 103 3.47 12.36 1.35
CA TRP A 103 2.90 11.69 0.18
C TRP A 103 1.38 11.65 0.24
N ALA A 104 0.74 11.84 -0.91
CA ALA A 104 -0.69 11.64 -1.10
C ALA A 104 -0.95 10.68 -2.26
N ILE A 105 -1.64 9.58 -1.98
CA ILE A 105 -2.11 8.62 -2.98
C ILE A 105 -3.57 8.95 -3.30
N LEU A 106 -3.83 9.42 -4.53
CA LEU A 106 -5.11 9.98 -4.97
C LEU A 106 -5.85 8.98 -5.88
N ALA A 107 -7.04 8.54 -5.47
CA ALA A 107 -7.98 7.79 -6.30
C ALA A 107 -9.32 8.52 -6.41
N TYR A 108 -9.39 9.44 -7.38
CA TYR A 108 -10.59 10.18 -7.77
C TYR A 108 -11.00 9.83 -9.21
N GLY A 109 -12.08 10.41 -9.71
CA GLY A 109 -12.53 10.29 -11.09
C GLY A 109 -13.77 9.44 -11.27
N SER A 110 -14.04 8.46 -10.39
CA SER A 110 -15.23 7.61 -10.54
C SER A 110 -16.53 8.24 -10.06
N ILE A 111 -16.51 9.29 -9.24
CA ILE A 111 -17.74 10.07 -8.98
C ILE A 111 -17.97 11.03 -10.14
N GLU A 112 -16.92 11.70 -10.59
CA GLU A 112 -16.97 12.69 -11.66
C GLU A 112 -17.40 12.08 -12.99
N ALA A 113 -16.93 10.87 -13.31
CA ALA A 113 -17.29 10.14 -14.52
C ALA A 113 -18.80 9.85 -14.65
N GLN A 114 -19.57 9.85 -13.56
CA GLN A 114 -21.03 9.69 -13.61
C GLN A 114 -21.71 10.86 -14.32
N SER A 115 -21.05 12.03 -14.37
CA SER A 115 -21.54 13.21 -15.09
C SER A 115 -21.20 13.18 -16.59
N GLY A 116 -20.60 12.09 -17.08
CA GLY A 116 -20.32 11.88 -18.50
C GLY A 116 -19.06 12.59 -19.03
N PRO A 117 -18.72 12.37 -20.31
CA PRO A 117 -17.52 12.93 -20.93
C PRO A 117 -17.56 14.46 -21.09
N GLU A 118 -18.74 15.06 -21.14
CA GLU A 118 -18.94 16.53 -21.19
C GLU A 118 -18.32 17.24 -19.98
N LYS A 119 -18.20 16.55 -18.84
CA LYS A 119 -17.63 17.07 -17.59
C LYS A 119 -16.14 16.79 -17.38
N LEU A 120 -15.49 16.15 -18.35
CA LEU A 120 -14.06 15.82 -18.26
C LEU A 120 -13.17 17.06 -18.10
N GLY A 121 -13.54 18.18 -18.73
CA GLY A 121 -12.81 19.45 -18.59
C GLY A 121 -12.93 20.09 -17.20
N ASP A 122 -14.07 19.91 -16.53
CA ASP A 122 -14.26 20.37 -15.16
C ASP A 122 -13.40 19.53 -14.20
N PHE A 123 -13.39 18.20 -14.37
CA PHE A 123 -12.52 17.29 -13.62
C PHE A 123 -11.04 17.64 -13.75
N GLU A 124 -10.55 17.91 -14.97
CA GLU A 124 -9.17 18.33 -15.21
C GLU A 124 -8.81 19.59 -14.41
N LYS A 125 -9.68 20.61 -14.39
CA LYS A 125 -9.45 21.84 -13.61
C LYS A 125 -9.41 21.55 -12.12
N GLY A 126 -10.34 20.73 -11.62
CA GLY A 126 -10.39 20.33 -10.21
C GLY A 126 -9.15 19.57 -9.78
N LEU A 127 -8.74 18.56 -10.56
CA LEU A 127 -7.55 17.77 -10.29
C LEU A 127 -6.28 18.62 -10.34
N THR A 128 -6.15 19.49 -11.34
CA THR A 128 -5.03 20.43 -11.47
C THR A 128 -4.93 21.32 -10.23
N ARG A 129 -6.04 21.91 -9.79
CA ARG A 129 -6.09 22.75 -8.58
C ARG A 129 -5.69 21.98 -7.32
N LEU A 130 -6.14 20.73 -7.18
CA LEU A 130 -5.77 19.87 -6.05
C LEU A 130 -4.27 19.57 -6.07
N LEU A 131 -3.71 19.21 -7.22
CA LEU A 131 -2.28 18.95 -7.38
C LEU A 131 -1.43 20.19 -7.08
N ASP A 132 -1.81 21.36 -7.57
CA ASP A 132 -1.14 22.63 -7.27
C ASP A 132 -1.15 22.92 -5.76
N SER A 133 -2.26 22.59 -5.08
CA SER A 133 -2.40 22.79 -3.64
C SER A 133 -1.52 21.84 -2.82
N LEU A 134 -1.34 20.59 -3.29
CA LEU A 134 -0.43 19.62 -2.69
C LEU A 134 1.04 20.03 -2.87
N GLU A 135 1.40 20.45 -4.08
CA GLU A 135 2.75 20.95 -4.39
C GLU A 135 3.11 22.17 -3.53
N ALA A 136 2.18 23.12 -3.37
CA ALA A 136 2.39 24.32 -2.55
C ALA A 136 2.67 24.04 -1.06
N ILE A 137 2.33 22.85 -0.56
CA ILE A 137 2.62 22.41 0.81
C ILE A 137 3.67 21.30 0.87
N ASN A 138 4.36 21.04 -0.25
CA ASN A 138 5.40 20.02 -0.40
C ASN A 138 4.93 18.57 -0.20
N THR A 139 3.66 18.27 -0.45
CA THR A 139 3.14 16.90 -0.46
C THR A 139 3.23 16.32 -1.88
N LYS A 140 3.94 15.22 -2.05
CA LYS A 140 4.11 14.52 -3.34
C LYS A 140 2.85 13.74 -3.69
N ALA A 141 2.35 13.90 -4.91
CA ALA A 141 1.17 13.18 -5.38
C ALA A 141 1.52 11.89 -6.15
N VAL A 142 0.77 10.83 -5.87
CA VAL A 142 0.70 9.60 -6.65
C VAL A 142 -0.74 9.45 -7.11
N LEU A 143 -0.97 9.35 -8.42
CA LEU A 143 -2.30 9.22 -9.00
C LEU A 143 -2.63 7.75 -9.25
N VAL A 144 -3.84 7.33 -8.90
CA VAL A 144 -4.33 5.98 -9.08
C VAL A 144 -5.54 6.02 -10.01
N SER A 145 -5.52 5.19 -11.05
CA SER A 145 -6.69 5.05 -11.94
C SER A 145 -7.91 4.56 -11.15
N SER A 146 -9.11 4.85 -11.64
CA SER A 146 -10.30 4.19 -11.11
C SER A 146 -10.25 2.67 -11.34
N ILE A 147 -11.18 1.95 -10.71
CA ILE A 147 -11.54 0.58 -11.07
C ILE A 147 -12.85 0.56 -11.87
N PRO A 148 -13.13 -0.50 -12.64
CA PRO A 148 -14.47 -0.73 -13.20
C PRO A 148 -15.54 -0.79 -12.12
N GLN A 149 -16.73 -0.30 -12.46
CA GLN A 149 -17.92 -0.35 -11.62
C GLN A 149 -19.07 -0.93 -12.47
N PHE A 150 -19.76 -1.92 -11.92
CA PHE A 150 -20.77 -2.73 -12.61
C PHE A 150 -22.17 -2.45 -12.06
N LEU A 151 -22.45 -1.17 -11.78
CA LEU A 151 -23.76 -0.69 -11.31
C LEU A 151 -24.91 -1.33 -12.08
N HIS A 152 -25.92 -1.79 -11.34
CA HIS A 152 -27.21 -2.23 -11.86
C HIS A 152 -28.19 -1.04 -11.96
N ASN A 153 -27.79 0.04 -12.64
CA ASN A 153 -28.69 1.17 -12.92
C ASN A 153 -29.02 1.21 -14.41
N GLU A 154 -30.31 1.26 -14.75
CA GLU A 154 -30.82 1.14 -16.13
C GLU A 154 -30.42 2.31 -17.05
N ALA A 155 -29.99 3.44 -16.49
CA ALA A 155 -29.71 4.66 -17.25
C ALA A 155 -28.49 4.56 -18.18
N LYS A 156 -27.52 3.69 -17.88
CA LYS A 156 -26.32 3.49 -18.71
C LYS A 156 -25.80 2.06 -18.56
N SER A 157 -25.46 1.42 -19.68
CA SER A 157 -24.82 0.10 -19.64
C SER A 157 -23.47 0.16 -18.91
N ALA A 158 -23.09 -0.95 -18.28
CA ALA A 158 -21.79 -1.08 -17.61
C ALA A 158 -20.62 -0.76 -18.57
N ASP A 159 -20.70 -1.20 -19.83
CA ASP A 159 -19.69 -0.90 -20.85
C ASP A 159 -19.62 0.59 -21.19
N GLY A 160 -20.78 1.26 -21.27
CA GLY A 160 -20.86 2.69 -21.50
C GLY A 160 -20.22 3.48 -20.36
N TYR A 161 -20.41 3.05 -19.11
CA TYR A 161 -19.80 3.70 -17.96
C TYR A 161 -18.29 3.40 -17.84
N ALA A 162 -17.87 2.16 -18.14
CA ALA A 162 -16.46 1.81 -18.24
C ALA A 162 -15.71 2.67 -19.26
N LYS A 163 -16.35 3.02 -20.39
CA LYS A 163 -15.78 3.95 -21.38
C LYS A 163 -15.53 5.35 -20.81
N ASP A 164 -16.45 5.87 -19.99
CA ASP A 164 -16.27 7.17 -19.34
C ASP A 164 -15.12 7.09 -18.34
N LEU A 165 -15.11 6.08 -17.46
CA LEU A 165 -14.02 5.86 -16.49
C LEU A 165 -12.64 5.84 -17.18
N ARG A 166 -12.52 5.13 -18.31
CA ARG A 166 -11.27 5.12 -19.10
C ARG A 166 -10.88 6.50 -19.61
N SER A 167 -11.84 7.31 -20.05
CA SER A 167 -11.57 8.67 -20.53
C SER A 167 -11.03 9.58 -19.41
N TYR A 168 -11.57 9.44 -18.20
CA TYR A 168 -11.08 10.14 -17.01
C TYR A 168 -9.68 9.63 -16.59
N ASN A 169 -9.46 8.32 -16.60
CA ASN A 169 -8.16 7.70 -16.33
C ASN A 169 -7.08 8.15 -17.33
N GLN A 170 -7.40 8.21 -18.62
CA GLN A 170 -6.50 8.75 -19.66
C GLN A 170 -6.15 10.23 -19.40
N ARG A 171 -7.13 11.03 -18.96
CA ARG A 171 -6.87 12.43 -18.58
C ARG A 171 -5.93 12.52 -17.38
N MET A 172 -6.13 11.69 -16.35
CA MET A 172 -5.22 11.61 -15.20
C MET A 172 -3.80 11.20 -15.61
N ALA A 173 -3.66 10.17 -16.45
CA ALA A 173 -2.38 9.70 -16.95
C ALA A 173 -1.61 10.80 -17.70
N ARG A 174 -2.31 11.56 -18.56
CA ARG A 174 -1.70 12.69 -19.28
C ARG A 174 -1.23 13.79 -18.33
N ILE A 175 -2.07 14.21 -17.37
CA ILE A 175 -1.71 15.23 -16.37
C ILE A 175 -0.51 14.77 -15.54
N ALA A 176 -0.47 13.49 -15.16
CA ALA A 176 0.65 12.90 -14.44
C ALA A 176 1.95 12.99 -15.27
N GLY A 177 1.89 12.62 -16.55
CA GLY A 177 3.03 12.70 -17.46
C GLY A 177 3.53 14.13 -17.65
N GLU A 178 2.63 15.10 -17.84
CA GLU A 178 2.96 16.53 -17.98
C GLU A 178 3.62 17.11 -16.72
N ARG A 179 3.23 16.62 -15.53
CA ARG A 179 3.77 17.06 -14.24
C ARG A 179 4.92 16.21 -13.71
N GLY A 180 5.31 15.15 -14.42
CA GLY A 180 6.29 14.19 -13.92
C GLY A 180 5.87 13.54 -12.60
N LEU A 181 4.60 13.16 -12.46
CA LEU A 181 4.06 12.45 -11.30
C LEU A 181 3.92 10.95 -11.60
N LEU A 182 3.96 10.13 -10.54
CA LEU A 182 3.68 8.71 -10.65
C LEU A 182 2.18 8.47 -10.88
N TYR A 183 1.84 7.72 -11.93
CA TYR A 183 0.48 7.28 -12.24
C TYR A 183 0.40 5.75 -12.24
N LEU A 184 -0.44 5.21 -11.36
CA LEU A 184 -0.67 3.79 -11.18
C LEU A 184 -1.94 3.39 -11.93
N ASP A 185 -1.76 2.89 -13.15
CA ASP A 185 -2.86 2.29 -13.92
C ASP A 185 -3.19 0.90 -13.39
N ILE A 186 -4.36 0.78 -12.75
CA ILE A 186 -4.90 -0.46 -12.18
C ILE A 186 -6.18 -0.92 -12.89
N PHE A 187 -6.76 -0.11 -13.79
CA PHE A 187 -8.11 -0.32 -14.31
C PHE A 187 -8.23 -1.65 -15.07
N GLU A 188 -7.30 -1.92 -15.99
CA GLU A 188 -7.31 -3.13 -16.82
C GLU A 188 -7.20 -4.41 -15.98
N ARG A 189 -6.39 -4.38 -14.92
CA ARG A 189 -6.19 -5.52 -14.03
C ARG A 189 -7.50 -5.94 -13.35
N PHE A 190 -8.31 -4.97 -12.92
CA PHE A 190 -9.64 -5.25 -12.36
C PHE A 190 -10.67 -5.61 -13.43
N GLU A 191 -10.57 -5.03 -14.62
CA GLU A 191 -11.50 -5.36 -15.71
C GLU A 191 -11.35 -6.81 -16.18
N ILE A 192 -10.12 -7.30 -16.32
CA ILE A 192 -9.83 -8.71 -16.64
C ILE A 192 -10.40 -9.62 -15.54
N ALA A 193 -10.32 -9.19 -14.28
CA ALA A 193 -10.80 -9.94 -13.13
C ALA A 193 -12.30 -9.73 -12.82
N LYS A 194 -13.10 -9.14 -13.71
CA LYS A 194 -14.52 -8.80 -13.46
C LYS A 194 -15.43 -9.97 -13.08
N GLN A 195 -15.04 -11.19 -13.44
CA GLN A 195 -15.80 -12.41 -13.12
C GLN A 195 -15.40 -13.03 -11.77
N ALA A 196 -14.34 -12.51 -11.13
CA ALA A 196 -13.94 -12.95 -9.82
C ALA A 196 -14.82 -12.28 -8.74
N ASP A 197 -14.95 -12.98 -7.61
CA ASP A 197 -15.65 -12.49 -6.42
C ASP A 197 -14.82 -11.41 -5.70
N LEU A 198 -14.75 -10.20 -6.29
CA LEU A 198 -13.95 -9.07 -5.81
C LEU A 198 -14.78 -7.84 -5.45
N TRP A 199 -16.06 -7.79 -5.84
CA TRP A 199 -16.97 -6.70 -5.52
C TRP A 199 -18.00 -7.13 -4.49
N GLU A 200 -18.49 -6.17 -3.72
CA GLU A 200 -19.75 -6.28 -2.99
C GLU A 200 -20.93 -6.44 -3.97
N PRO A 201 -22.09 -6.93 -3.53
CA PRO A 201 -23.25 -7.14 -4.42
C PRO A 201 -23.73 -5.91 -5.19
N ASN A 202 -23.34 -4.70 -4.77
CA ASN A 202 -23.65 -3.45 -5.47
C ASN A 202 -22.81 -3.21 -6.74
N GLY A 203 -21.77 -4.03 -6.99
CA GLY A 203 -20.90 -3.91 -8.17
C GLY A 203 -20.03 -2.65 -8.20
N ILE A 204 -20.00 -1.84 -7.14
CA ILE A 204 -19.24 -0.58 -7.04
C ILE A 204 -18.06 -0.74 -6.10
N HIS A 205 -18.34 -1.25 -4.89
CA HIS A 205 -17.37 -1.34 -3.82
C HIS A 205 -16.66 -2.68 -3.88
N LEU A 206 -15.36 -2.68 -3.62
CA LEU A 206 -14.61 -3.93 -3.48
C LEU A 206 -14.99 -4.62 -2.17
N ASN A 207 -15.01 -5.95 -2.19
CA ASN A 207 -15.06 -6.77 -0.99
C ASN A 207 -13.63 -6.99 -0.44
N GLN A 208 -13.49 -7.79 0.61
CA GLN A 208 -12.17 -8.06 1.22
C GLN A 208 -11.14 -8.66 0.25
N LYS A 209 -11.54 -9.55 -0.66
CA LYS A 209 -10.63 -10.12 -1.68
C LYS A 209 -10.23 -9.05 -2.71
N GLY A 210 -11.18 -8.20 -3.08
CA GLY A 210 -10.94 -7.05 -3.96
C GLY A 210 -9.92 -6.08 -3.39
N TYR A 211 -10.02 -5.73 -2.11
CA TYR A 211 -9.04 -4.86 -1.45
C TYR A 211 -7.65 -5.49 -1.32
N LEU A 212 -7.55 -6.81 -1.10
CA LEU A 212 -6.25 -7.48 -1.13
C LEU A 212 -5.62 -7.42 -2.52
N MET A 213 -6.42 -7.60 -3.57
CA MET A 213 -5.96 -7.45 -4.96
C MET A 213 -5.57 -6.00 -5.27
N LEU A 214 -6.30 -5.01 -4.73
CA LEU A 214 -5.98 -3.59 -4.86
C LEU A 214 -4.61 -3.30 -4.26
N ALA A 215 -4.37 -3.68 -3.02
CA ALA A 215 -3.10 -3.49 -2.33
C ALA A 215 -1.93 -4.07 -3.13
N ARG A 216 -2.05 -5.32 -3.59
CA ARG A 216 -1.01 -5.97 -4.42
C ARG A 216 -0.75 -5.25 -5.73
N THR A 217 -1.82 -4.92 -6.45
CA THR A 217 -1.70 -4.24 -7.74
C THR A 217 -1.04 -2.87 -7.59
N LEU A 218 -1.41 -2.11 -6.54
CA LEU A 218 -0.76 -0.85 -6.22
C LEU A 218 0.71 -1.05 -5.86
N GLY A 219 1.04 -2.01 -5.01
CA GLY A 219 2.42 -2.30 -4.63
C GLY A 219 3.30 -2.68 -5.82
N GLU A 220 2.80 -3.55 -6.72
CA GLU A 220 3.48 -3.90 -7.96
C GLU A 220 3.75 -2.67 -8.83
N LYS A 221 2.73 -1.82 -9.04
CA LYS A 221 2.83 -0.60 -9.87
C LYS A 221 3.69 0.49 -9.23
N MET A 222 3.74 0.56 -7.91
CA MET A 222 4.67 1.41 -7.15
C MET A 222 6.13 0.92 -7.24
N GLY A 223 6.37 -0.28 -7.77
CA GLY A 223 7.70 -0.88 -7.82
C GLY A 223 8.14 -1.49 -6.49
N LEU A 224 7.21 -1.79 -5.58
CA LEU A 224 7.50 -2.49 -4.33
C LEU A 224 7.92 -3.92 -4.65
N LYS A 225 9.23 -4.12 -4.79
CA LYS A 225 9.81 -5.41 -5.13
C LYS A 225 9.36 -6.47 -4.13
N PRO A 226 8.97 -7.68 -4.59
CA PRO A 226 8.88 -8.84 -3.72
C PRO A 226 10.23 -9.00 -3.00
N GLN A 227 10.21 -8.97 -1.67
CA GLN A 227 11.37 -9.34 -0.87
C GLN A 227 11.18 -10.80 -0.50
N SER A 228 12.05 -11.68 -1.00
CA SER A 228 12.01 -13.08 -0.61
C SER A 228 12.62 -13.20 0.77
N THR A 229 11.82 -13.55 1.77
CA THR A 229 12.33 -13.79 3.12
C THR A 229 12.84 -15.22 3.28
N ASP A 230 12.90 -15.99 2.19
CA ASP A 230 13.34 -17.38 2.19
C ASP A 230 14.79 -17.53 2.68
N ILE A 231 15.05 -18.67 3.29
CA ILE A 231 16.31 -19.02 3.95
C ILE A 231 16.78 -20.33 3.34
N LEU A 232 17.96 -20.32 2.72
CA LEU A 232 18.60 -21.54 2.24
C LEU A 232 19.91 -21.77 3.01
N ILE A 233 20.02 -22.97 3.58
CA ILE A 233 21.21 -23.43 4.30
C ILE A 233 21.77 -24.62 3.54
N ASN A 234 23.04 -24.58 3.15
CA ASN A 234 23.71 -25.72 2.56
C ASN A 234 24.83 -26.21 3.49
N ILE A 235 24.60 -27.39 4.08
CA ILE A 235 25.48 -27.96 5.09
C ILE A 235 26.86 -28.33 4.52
N ARG A 236 26.90 -28.80 3.26
CA ARG A 236 28.14 -29.23 2.60
C ARG A 236 29.00 -28.04 2.18
N GLN A 237 28.36 -27.00 1.67
CA GLN A 237 29.02 -25.77 1.22
C GLN A 237 29.29 -24.80 2.38
N LYS A 238 28.75 -25.08 3.59
CA LYS A 238 28.82 -24.20 4.75
C LYS A 238 28.31 -22.79 4.45
N SER A 239 27.22 -22.71 3.69
CA SER A 239 26.62 -21.46 3.26
C SER A 239 25.22 -21.27 3.83
N LEU A 240 24.88 -20.00 4.06
CA LEU A 240 23.57 -19.52 4.47
C LEU A 240 23.26 -18.33 3.55
N THR A 241 22.12 -18.37 2.87
CA THR A 241 21.70 -17.34 1.91
C THR A 241 20.26 -16.93 2.15
N SER A 242 20.02 -15.62 2.17
CA SER A 242 18.71 -14.97 2.27
C SER A 242 18.82 -13.56 1.68
N ASP A 243 17.70 -12.91 1.37
CA ASP A 243 17.69 -11.47 1.04
C ASP A 243 17.90 -10.59 2.29
N ASN A 244 17.70 -11.16 3.48
CA ASN A 244 18.04 -10.54 4.75
C ASN A 244 19.52 -10.73 5.08
N GLU A 245 20.07 -9.87 5.94
CA GLU A 245 21.42 -10.05 6.44
C GLU A 245 21.49 -11.30 7.33
N THR A 246 22.52 -12.12 7.16
CA THR A 246 22.67 -13.37 7.91
C THR A 246 24.08 -13.54 8.46
N LYS A 247 24.20 -14.24 9.58
CA LYS A 247 25.49 -14.57 10.19
C LYS A 247 25.44 -15.94 10.85
N VAL A 248 26.38 -16.81 10.51
CA VAL A 248 26.57 -18.08 11.24
C VAL A 248 27.34 -17.77 12.53
N LEU A 249 26.79 -18.15 13.68
CA LEU A 249 27.39 -17.93 15.00
C LEU A 249 28.26 -19.11 15.41
N ASP A 250 27.73 -20.32 15.25
CA ASP A 250 28.41 -21.58 15.56
C ASP A 250 27.76 -22.71 14.75
N GLY A 251 28.46 -23.79 14.52
CA GLY A 251 27.88 -24.91 13.80
C GLY A 251 28.80 -26.11 13.65
N ASP A 252 28.32 -27.25 14.13
CA ASP A 252 28.83 -28.54 13.69
C ASP A 252 27.95 -29.04 12.54
N PHE A 253 28.31 -28.58 11.35
CA PHE A 253 27.71 -29.05 10.09
C PHE A 253 27.72 -30.58 9.95
N LYS A 254 28.63 -31.32 10.62
CA LYS A 254 28.65 -32.80 10.54
C LYS A 254 27.55 -33.45 11.37
N SER A 255 27.13 -32.85 12.47
CA SER A 255 26.00 -33.32 13.28
C SER A 255 24.67 -32.66 12.91
N GLY A 256 24.69 -31.66 12.02
CA GLY A 256 23.50 -30.88 11.66
C GLY A 256 23.09 -29.91 12.78
N ARG A 257 24.01 -29.59 13.70
CA ARG A 257 23.83 -28.52 14.69
C ARG A 257 24.29 -27.21 14.08
N LEU A 258 23.40 -26.22 14.07
CA LEU A 258 23.71 -24.90 13.52
C LEU A 258 23.08 -23.82 14.38
N GLU A 259 23.83 -22.76 14.62
CA GLU A 259 23.37 -21.54 15.24
C GLU A 259 23.68 -20.36 14.33
N PHE A 260 22.67 -19.57 14.01
CA PHE A 260 22.80 -18.45 13.07
C PHE A 260 21.84 -17.33 13.42
N THR A 261 22.14 -16.14 12.95
CA THR A 261 21.25 -14.98 13.03
C THR A 261 20.76 -14.55 11.67
N ILE A 262 19.55 -14.01 11.67
CA ILE A 262 18.96 -13.29 10.55
C ILE A 262 18.56 -11.91 11.07
N ASN A 263 19.00 -10.87 10.39
CA ASN A 263 18.63 -9.49 10.66
C ASN A 263 17.82 -8.95 9.48
N GLY A 264 16.61 -8.48 9.75
CA GLY A 264 15.73 -7.91 8.74
C GLY A 264 14.30 -8.44 8.79
N ASN A 265 13.64 -8.38 7.63
CA ASN A 265 12.21 -8.56 7.51
C ASN A 265 11.77 -10.01 7.76
N ARG A 266 10.81 -10.21 8.65
CA ARG A 266 10.15 -11.51 8.86
C ARG A 266 8.63 -11.41 8.80
N LEU A 267 8.10 -10.30 8.32
CA LEU A 267 6.67 -10.18 8.18
C LEU A 267 6.17 -11.18 7.14
N PRO A 268 5.18 -12.01 7.49
CA PRO A 268 4.67 -12.98 6.55
C PRO A 268 3.92 -12.26 5.42
N GLU A 269 3.94 -12.85 4.24
CA GLU A 269 3.14 -12.38 3.12
C GLU A 269 1.66 -12.64 3.41
N LEU A 270 0.81 -11.62 3.28
CA LEU A 270 -0.64 -11.79 3.30
C LEU A 270 -1.09 -12.38 1.96
N THR A 271 -1.38 -13.69 1.93
CA THR A 271 -1.66 -14.46 0.70
C THR A 271 -3.15 -14.52 0.34
N PHE A 272 -4.01 -14.46 1.35
CA PHE A 272 -5.46 -14.38 1.23
C PHE A 272 -5.99 -13.62 2.47
N PRO A 273 -7.21 -13.07 2.48
CA PRO A 273 -7.73 -12.42 3.68
C PRO A 273 -7.54 -13.27 4.95
N GLU A 274 -6.89 -12.69 5.96
CA GLU A 274 -6.52 -13.35 7.22
C GLU A 274 -5.55 -14.55 7.11
N HIS A 275 -5.00 -14.85 5.93
CA HIS A 275 -4.08 -15.95 5.71
C HIS A 275 -2.69 -15.43 5.34
N PHE A 276 -1.72 -15.88 6.12
CA PHE A 276 -0.35 -15.42 6.05
C PHE A 276 0.57 -16.56 5.68
N LYS A 277 1.59 -16.27 4.88
CA LYS A 277 2.64 -17.20 4.50
C LYS A 277 3.98 -16.64 4.96
N GLY A 278 4.60 -17.28 5.94
CA GLY A 278 5.94 -16.91 6.36
C GLY A 278 7.02 -17.35 5.37
N PRO A 279 8.29 -17.01 5.66
CA PRO A 279 9.44 -17.39 4.84
C PRO A 279 9.58 -18.90 4.76
N LYS A 280 10.02 -19.38 3.61
CA LYS A 280 10.41 -20.78 3.45
C LYS A 280 11.84 -20.96 3.95
N ILE A 281 12.07 -21.97 4.77
CA ILE A 281 13.43 -22.42 5.14
C ILE A 281 13.73 -23.78 4.52
N SER A 282 14.84 -23.86 3.79
CA SER A 282 15.37 -25.09 3.18
C SER A 282 16.77 -25.36 3.73
N ILE A 283 17.03 -26.61 4.14
CA ILE A 283 18.31 -27.02 4.74
C ILE A 283 18.81 -28.28 4.00
N GLN A 284 19.83 -28.10 3.18
CA GLN A 284 20.38 -29.13 2.30
C GLN A 284 21.57 -29.86 2.91
N GLY A 285 21.64 -31.18 2.74
CA GLY A 285 22.80 -31.97 3.15
C GLY A 285 22.81 -32.36 4.62
N LEU A 286 21.67 -32.28 5.30
CA LEU A 286 21.46 -32.91 6.60
C LEU A 286 21.59 -34.44 6.47
N LYS A 287 22.03 -35.10 7.55
CA LYS A 287 22.00 -36.57 7.62
C LYS A 287 20.56 -37.04 7.86
N LYS A 288 20.25 -38.26 7.45
CA LYS A 288 18.95 -38.90 7.74
C LYS A 288 18.64 -38.81 9.24
N GLY A 289 17.45 -38.31 9.56
CA GLY A 289 17.00 -38.08 10.93
C GLY A 289 15.93 -36.99 10.98
N TYR A 290 15.57 -36.61 12.21
CA TYR A 290 14.67 -35.50 12.50
C TYR A 290 15.46 -34.34 13.09
N TYR A 291 15.02 -33.12 12.80
CA TYR A 291 15.64 -31.91 13.31
C TYR A 291 14.57 -30.94 13.79
N GLN A 292 14.94 -30.17 14.80
CA GLN A 292 14.14 -29.14 15.43
C GLN A 292 14.80 -27.79 15.25
N LEU A 293 14.02 -26.81 14.83
CA LEU A 293 14.42 -25.42 14.66
C LEU A 293 13.81 -24.58 15.78
N PHE A 294 14.66 -23.81 16.44
CA PHE A 294 14.28 -22.84 17.46
C PHE A 294 14.52 -21.43 16.95
N LEU A 295 13.70 -20.51 17.42
CA LEU A 295 13.85 -19.07 17.28
C LEU A 295 13.84 -18.46 18.67
N ASP A 296 14.93 -17.81 19.05
CA ASP A 296 15.13 -17.20 20.37
C ASP A 296 14.78 -18.17 21.52
N GLY A 297 15.18 -19.44 21.35
CA GLY A 297 14.95 -20.53 22.30
C GLY A 297 13.54 -21.14 22.29
N LYS A 298 12.60 -20.62 21.48
CA LYS A 298 11.26 -21.19 21.31
C LYS A 298 11.22 -22.13 20.12
N LEU A 299 10.65 -23.32 20.30
CA LEU A 299 10.50 -24.30 19.23
C LEU A 299 9.60 -23.72 18.13
N LEU A 300 10.11 -23.69 16.89
CA LEU A 300 9.44 -23.12 15.74
C LEU A 300 8.93 -24.20 14.78
N ALA A 301 9.74 -25.23 14.52
CA ALA A 301 9.36 -26.33 13.64
C ALA A 301 10.16 -27.60 13.94
N VAL A 302 9.56 -28.76 13.63
CA VAL A 302 10.20 -30.08 13.67
C VAL A 302 9.87 -30.80 12.37
N ALA A 303 10.88 -31.34 11.70
CA ALA A 303 10.71 -32.04 10.43
C ALA A 303 11.80 -33.09 10.22
N ASP A 304 11.55 -34.04 9.32
CA ASP A 304 12.58 -34.95 8.86
C ASP A 304 13.52 -34.28 7.85
N GLN A 305 14.67 -34.93 7.61
CA GLN A 305 15.69 -34.46 6.68
C GLN A 305 15.13 -34.15 5.27
N SER A 306 14.23 -34.98 4.74
CA SER A 306 13.63 -34.74 3.40
C SER A 306 12.77 -33.49 3.37
N THR A 307 11.95 -33.27 4.39
CA THR A 307 11.08 -32.09 4.51
C THR A 307 11.90 -30.81 4.65
N TRP A 308 13.00 -30.85 5.40
CA TRP A 308 13.94 -29.73 5.46
C TRP A 308 14.64 -29.45 4.13
N GLU A 309 14.98 -30.50 3.35
CA GLU A 309 15.59 -30.32 2.02
C GLU A 309 14.61 -29.71 1.01
N GLU A 310 13.36 -30.20 0.98
CA GLU A 310 12.28 -29.62 0.16
C GLU A 310 11.95 -28.19 0.61
N GLY A 311 12.03 -27.96 1.93
CA GLY A 311 11.82 -26.72 2.64
C GLY A 311 10.39 -26.51 3.13
N LEU A 312 10.26 -25.84 4.26
CA LEU A 312 9.00 -25.60 4.94
C LEU A 312 8.74 -24.12 5.17
N ASN A 313 7.48 -23.68 5.05
CA ASN A 313 7.12 -22.31 5.39
C ASN A 313 7.03 -22.20 6.92
N LEU A 314 7.80 -21.26 7.49
CA LEU A 314 7.74 -20.95 8.91
C LEU A 314 6.41 -20.26 9.23
N ASP A 315 5.78 -20.65 10.34
CA ASP A 315 4.52 -20.03 10.74
C ASP A 315 4.76 -18.74 11.53
N PHE A 316 4.52 -17.61 10.86
CA PHE A 316 4.47 -16.29 11.49
C PHE A 316 3.09 -15.64 11.39
N SER A 317 2.04 -16.45 11.18
CA SER A 317 0.68 -15.95 10.95
C SER A 317 0.19 -15.08 12.10
N GLN A 318 0.55 -15.43 13.33
CA GLN A 318 0.21 -14.63 14.51
C GLN A 318 0.87 -13.25 14.49
N THR A 319 2.12 -13.14 14.01
CA THR A 319 2.81 -11.85 13.87
C THR A 319 2.14 -10.98 12.82
N GLY A 320 1.85 -11.55 11.64
CA GLY A 320 1.15 -10.85 10.57
C GLY A 320 -0.24 -10.37 10.99
N LYS A 321 -1.00 -11.24 11.67
CA LYS A 321 -2.33 -10.91 12.19
C LYS A 321 -2.27 -9.79 13.22
N GLN A 322 -1.36 -9.86 14.19
CA GLN A 322 -1.21 -8.81 15.20
C GLN A 322 -0.89 -7.45 14.58
N LEU A 323 0.01 -7.41 13.59
CA LEU A 323 0.35 -6.17 12.89
C LEU A 323 -0.87 -5.61 12.14
N LEU A 324 -1.59 -6.46 11.42
CA LEU A 324 -2.77 -6.07 10.66
C LEU A 324 -3.92 -5.59 11.57
N ASP A 325 -4.11 -6.24 12.71
CA ASP A 325 -5.10 -5.83 13.71
C ASP A 325 -4.76 -4.45 14.31
N LEU A 326 -3.48 -4.17 14.60
CA LEU A 326 -3.03 -2.85 15.06
C LEU A 326 -3.27 -1.76 14.00
N ILE A 327 -3.03 -2.06 12.72
CA ILE A 327 -3.30 -1.14 11.60
C ILE A 327 -4.80 -0.80 11.55
N ARG A 328 -5.66 -1.83 11.60
CA ARG A 328 -7.12 -1.64 11.57
C ARG A 328 -7.64 -0.87 12.78
N GLU A 329 -7.12 -1.19 13.97
CA GLU A 329 -7.46 -0.46 15.20
C GLU A 329 -7.08 1.03 15.06
N LYS A 330 -5.86 1.31 14.61
CA LYS A 330 -5.40 2.68 14.33
C LYS A 330 -6.31 3.38 13.34
N ASP A 331 -6.62 2.74 12.21
CA ASP A 331 -7.44 3.34 11.16
C ASP A 331 -8.87 3.63 11.63
N GLN A 332 -9.46 2.71 12.42
CA GLN A 332 -10.77 2.93 13.04
C GLN A 332 -10.74 4.14 13.99
N ILE A 333 -9.72 4.25 14.84
CA ILE A 333 -9.59 5.39 15.77
C ILE A 333 -9.33 6.68 15.00
N TYR A 334 -8.49 6.65 13.97
CA TYR A 334 -8.25 7.80 13.13
C TYR A 334 -9.52 8.25 12.42
N PHE A 335 -10.31 7.33 11.88
CA PHE A 335 -11.59 7.64 11.27
C PHE A 335 -12.57 8.28 12.27
N GLN A 336 -12.62 7.81 13.52
CA GLN A 336 -13.42 8.44 14.58
C GLN A 336 -12.94 9.86 14.91
N GLN A 337 -11.62 10.09 14.94
CA GLN A 337 -11.01 11.40 15.16
C GLN A 337 -11.33 12.37 14.01
N TYR A 338 -11.16 11.89 12.78
CA TYR A 338 -11.26 12.65 11.54
C TYR A 338 -12.73 12.90 11.12
N ARG A 339 -13.58 11.87 11.30
CA ARG A 339 -15.00 11.84 10.98
C ARG A 339 -15.83 11.32 12.16
N PRO A 340 -15.90 12.09 13.26
CA PRO A 340 -16.69 11.70 14.42
C PRO A 340 -18.18 11.61 14.11
N GLN A 341 -18.90 10.78 14.85
CA GLN A 341 -20.37 10.83 14.87
C GLN A 341 -20.84 12.23 15.27
N ASN A 342 -21.97 12.69 14.73
CA ASN A 342 -22.48 14.06 14.93
C ASN A 342 -21.47 15.15 14.55
N ARG A 343 -20.67 14.91 13.52
CA ARG A 343 -19.61 15.82 13.04
C ARG A 343 -20.04 17.27 12.89
N THR A 344 -21.24 17.53 12.36
CA THR A 344 -21.80 18.88 12.21
C THR A 344 -21.88 19.65 13.53
N TYR A 345 -22.14 18.93 14.63
CA TYR A 345 -22.28 19.48 15.98
C TYR A 345 -20.95 19.56 16.73
N ILE A 346 -19.98 18.70 16.42
CA ILE A 346 -18.67 18.71 17.09
C ILE A 346 -17.67 19.63 16.38
N LEU A 347 -17.64 19.56 15.05
CA LEU A 347 -16.63 20.21 14.21
C LEU A 347 -17.21 21.16 13.15
N GLY A 348 -18.51 21.12 12.90
CA GLY A 348 -19.16 21.85 11.80
C GLY A 348 -19.84 23.16 12.23
N PHE A 349 -20.76 23.64 11.40
CA PHE A 349 -21.48 24.90 11.60
C PHE A 349 -22.40 24.93 12.85
N ARG A 350 -22.62 23.79 13.53
CA ARG A 350 -23.33 23.70 14.82
C ARG A 350 -22.38 23.45 16.00
N SER A 351 -21.09 23.68 15.83
CA SER A 351 -20.07 23.50 16.87
C SER A 351 -20.30 24.32 18.14
N TYR A 352 -21.11 25.38 18.10
CA TYR A 352 -21.51 26.10 19.31
C TYR A 352 -22.35 25.23 20.28
N GLU A 353 -22.94 24.11 19.82
CA GLU A 353 -23.74 23.22 20.66
C GLU A 353 -22.92 22.13 21.35
N GLN A 354 -21.96 21.52 20.62
CA GLN A 354 -21.21 20.35 21.10
C GLN A 354 -19.69 20.45 20.87
N GLY A 355 -19.18 21.62 20.50
CA GLY A 355 -17.77 21.84 20.17
C GLY A 355 -16.80 21.57 21.32
N ARG A 356 -17.27 21.58 22.57
CA ARG A 356 -16.48 21.14 23.74
C ARG A 356 -15.94 19.71 23.61
N HIS A 357 -16.61 18.84 22.84
CA HIS A 357 -16.18 17.46 22.60
C HIS A 357 -15.01 17.34 21.63
N LYS A 358 -14.61 18.44 20.95
CA LYS A 358 -13.42 18.49 20.10
C LYS A 358 -12.13 18.15 20.87
N ALA A 359 -12.04 18.53 22.15
CA ALA A 359 -10.90 18.18 22.99
C ALA A 359 -10.74 16.66 23.18
N GLY A 360 -11.86 15.92 23.22
CA GLY A 360 -11.84 14.46 23.27
C GLY A 360 -11.25 13.84 22.01
N LEU A 361 -11.51 14.42 20.83
CA LEU A 361 -10.93 13.95 19.57
C LEU A 361 -9.41 14.15 19.54
N GLN A 362 -8.91 15.26 20.09
CA GLN A 362 -7.46 15.50 20.19
C GLN A 362 -6.76 14.48 21.10
N SER A 363 -7.45 13.95 22.12
CA SER A 363 -6.87 12.89 22.94
C SER A 363 -6.66 11.57 22.18
N LEU A 364 -7.39 11.35 21.08
CA LEU A 364 -7.17 10.20 20.21
C LEU A 364 -5.84 10.29 19.46
N ASP A 365 -5.28 11.49 19.26
CA ASP A 365 -3.98 11.67 18.59
C ASP A 365 -2.87 10.94 19.35
N ALA A 366 -2.91 10.94 20.70
CA ALA A 366 -1.96 10.21 21.53
C ALA A 366 -2.09 8.68 21.36
N LEU A 367 -3.31 8.18 21.21
CA LEU A 367 -3.56 6.76 20.97
C LEU A 367 -3.11 6.33 19.58
N ILE A 368 -3.39 7.15 18.55
CA ILE A 368 -2.90 6.93 17.18
C ILE A 368 -1.37 6.92 17.17
N PHE A 369 -0.72 7.89 17.80
CA PHE A 369 0.74 7.95 17.91
C PHE A 369 1.31 6.70 18.61
N TRP A 370 0.65 6.23 19.67
CA TRP A 370 1.06 5.02 20.36
C TRP A 370 0.89 3.76 19.50
N LEU A 371 -0.20 3.65 18.73
CA LEU A 371 -0.43 2.55 17.79
C LEU A 371 0.57 2.57 16.63
N ASP A 372 0.84 3.74 16.03
CA ASP A 372 1.92 3.91 15.05
C ASP A 372 3.26 3.39 15.62
N GLY A 373 3.57 3.73 16.87
CA GLY A 373 4.77 3.21 17.57
C GLY A 373 4.75 1.70 17.81
N LYS A 374 3.59 1.09 18.03
CA LYS A 374 3.46 -0.38 18.12
C LYS A 374 3.64 -1.07 16.78
N ILE A 375 3.04 -0.53 15.71
CA ILE A 375 3.18 -1.03 14.33
C ILE A 375 4.67 -0.98 13.93
N ASN A 376 5.33 0.15 14.18
CA ASN A 376 6.75 0.33 13.87
C ASN A 376 7.68 -0.62 14.65
N ARG A 377 7.39 -0.93 15.91
CA ARG A 377 8.14 -1.96 16.66
C ARG A 377 7.78 -3.39 16.25
N GLY A 378 6.55 -3.63 15.80
CA GLY A 378 6.07 -4.96 15.44
C GLY A 378 6.57 -5.45 14.09
N LYS A 379 7.02 -4.55 13.21
CA LYS A 379 7.52 -4.86 11.87
C LYS A 379 9.02 -5.11 11.78
N ASP A 380 9.81 -4.55 12.69
CA ASP A 380 11.25 -4.75 12.77
C ASP A 380 11.60 -5.59 14.00
N PRO A 381 11.80 -6.91 13.82
CA PRO A 381 12.13 -7.79 14.92
C PRO A 381 13.60 -7.70 15.36
N GLY A 382 14.44 -6.89 14.69
CA GLY A 382 15.89 -6.83 14.92
C GLY A 382 16.61 -8.13 14.57
N GLU A 383 17.80 -8.33 15.16
CA GLU A 383 18.58 -9.56 15.00
C GLU A 383 17.90 -10.74 15.72
N GLN A 384 17.62 -11.81 14.98
CA GLN A 384 16.95 -13.00 15.48
C GLN A 384 17.89 -14.18 15.54
N ARG A 385 17.85 -14.97 16.61
CA ARG A 385 18.75 -16.12 16.79
C ARG A 385 18.03 -17.43 16.52
N PHE A 386 18.48 -18.13 15.49
CA PHE A 386 18.00 -19.46 15.14
C PHE A 386 18.95 -20.54 15.64
N THR A 387 18.39 -21.66 16.08
CA THR A 387 19.16 -22.85 16.47
C THR A 387 18.52 -24.08 15.85
N LEU A 388 19.28 -24.79 15.02
CA LEU A 388 18.92 -26.09 14.48
C LEU A 388 19.63 -27.18 15.27
N LEU A 389 18.88 -28.16 15.77
CA LEU A 389 19.43 -29.31 16.48
C LEU A 389 18.87 -30.62 15.91
N PRO A 390 19.66 -31.69 15.83
CA PRO A 390 19.12 -33.02 15.60
C PRO A 390 18.23 -33.41 16.79
N LEU A 391 17.14 -34.10 16.49
CA LEU A 391 16.30 -34.71 17.51
C LEU A 391 17.03 -35.96 18.06
N PRO A 392 17.05 -36.17 19.40
CA PRO A 392 17.82 -37.25 20.03
C PRO A 392 17.49 -38.67 19.55
#